data_AF-A0AAU5XZJ2-F1
#
_entry.id   AF-A0AAU5XZJ2-F1
#
_cell.length_a   1.000
_cell.length_b   1.000
_cell.length_c   1.000
_cell.angle_alpha   90.00
_cell.angle_beta   90.00
_cell.angle_gamma   90.00
#
_symmetry.space_group_name_H-M   'P 1'
#
loop_
_entity.id
_entity.type
_entity.pdbx_description
1 polymer ?
#
loop_
_entity_poly.entity_id
_entity_poly.type
_entity_poly.pdbx_seq_one_letter_code
_entity_poly.pdbx_strand_id
1 'polypeptide(L)'
;MSQPILMTVDDDPAVSRSVARDLRRRYGKDYRVIRADSGADALDALREIKLRGDAVAAILADYRMPQMDGIAFLEKAMDLFPHARRALLTAYADTDAAIQAINVVDVDHYLLKPWDPPEEKLYPVIDALVETWKAVGDRPVEEVKLIGHRYNSPSFQMRDFLARNAVPYRWFSVDDDEGCRILQAAEATEKDIPVVVTPDGTVLKNPSGGEIADAVGLSTRPAQEFYDLVVIGGGPAGLGAAVYGASEGLRTVLVEKKATGGQAGTSSRIENYLGFPDGVSGAQLTDRARRQAQKFGAEVLTARDVVGLEARGSSRVVTFGDGSEIAAHSVILASGVTYRALQADGIEELSGRGVYYGSAATEAPECKGEHVYIVGGANSAGQAAVFFSRHASDVTILVRGESLEASMSHYLIEQIAGIENIHVRTHTTVKQAHGDGHLERLTLCENGVTETVDTGHLFIFIGAAPRTDWLGDGIHRDDHGFVCTGPDLLAGGQRPAGWSLDRDPYYLESSIPGVFVAGDVRSQSVKRVASAVGEGAMAVTLVHRYLEEQ
;
A
#
# COMPACT_ATOMS: atom_id res chain seq x y z
N MET A 1 17.49 18.52 24.72
CA MET A 1 17.78 18.19 23.31
C MET A 1 18.03 19.47 22.57
N SER A 2 18.98 19.49 21.64
CA SER A 2 19.20 20.62 20.73
C SER A 2 17.95 20.84 19.87
N GLN A 3 17.70 22.08 19.44
CA GLN A 3 16.61 22.36 18.51
C GLN A 3 16.89 21.65 17.17
N PRO A 4 15.92 20.93 16.60
CA PRO A 4 16.09 20.30 15.31
C PRO A 4 16.31 21.32 14.20
N ILE A 5 16.97 20.87 13.14
CA ILE A 5 17.50 21.75 12.10
C ILE A 5 16.58 21.79 10.90
N LEU A 6 16.35 22.99 10.38
CA LEU A 6 15.86 23.20 9.03
C LEU A 6 17.03 23.67 8.17
N MET A 7 17.43 22.87 7.20
CA MET A 7 18.52 23.20 6.29
C MET A 7 17.97 23.74 4.98
N THR A 8 18.55 24.83 4.48
CA THR A 8 18.29 25.33 3.12
C THR A 8 19.60 25.43 2.35
N VAL A 9 19.60 24.95 1.11
CA VAL A 9 20.75 24.90 0.22
C VAL A 9 20.35 25.53 -1.11
N ASP A 10 21.03 26.62 -1.47
CA ASP A 10 20.73 27.37 -2.69
C ASP A 10 21.95 28.24 -3.03
N ASP A 11 22.44 28.14 -4.27
CA ASP A 11 23.64 28.84 -4.75
C ASP A 11 23.37 30.30 -5.09
N ASP A 12 22.11 30.70 -5.29
CA ASP A 12 21.73 32.12 -5.46
C ASP A 12 21.69 32.81 -4.08
N PRO A 13 22.60 33.78 -3.81
CA PRO A 13 22.67 34.42 -2.50
C PRO A 13 21.43 35.23 -2.12
N ALA A 14 20.66 35.74 -3.09
CA ALA A 14 19.43 36.47 -2.82
C ALA A 14 18.31 35.52 -2.41
N VAL A 15 18.15 34.41 -3.14
CA VAL A 15 17.12 33.40 -2.90
C VAL A 15 17.38 32.67 -1.58
N SER A 16 18.61 32.19 -1.41
CA SER A 16 19.09 31.52 -0.20
C SER A 16 18.88 32.38 1.07
N ARG A 17 19.12 33.70 0.99
CA ARG A 17 18.80 34.64 2.09
C ARG A 17 17.30 34.79 2.33
N SER A 18 16.49 34.80 1.26
CA SER A 18 15.04 34.93 1.39
C SER A 18 14.43 33.70 2.07
N VAL A 19 14.77 32.49 1.64
CA VAL A 19 14.30 31.23 2.27
C VAL A 19 14.67 31.23 3.74
N ALA A 20 15.94 31.45 4.07
CA ALA A 20 16.41 31.43 5.44
C ALA A 20 15.72 32.48 6.32
N ARG A 21 15.42 33.68 5.76
CA ARG A 21 14.67 34.73 6.47
C ARG A 21 13.24 34.27 6.78
N ASP A 22 12.53 33.75 5.78
CA ASP A 22 11.13 33.35 5.91
C ASP A 22 11.01 32.14 6.86
N LEU A 23 11.93 31.17 6.75
CA LEU A 23 12.02 30.05 7.70
C LEU A 23 12.30 30.52 9.12
N ARG A 24 13.25 31.44 9.35
CA ARG A 24 13.53 31.97 10.69
C ARG A 24 12.35 32.74 11.27
N ARG A 25 11.61 33.49 10.43
CA ARG A 25 10.45 34.27 10.85
C ARG A 25 9.34 33.40 11.43
N ARG A 26 9.07 32.23 10.82
CA ARG A 26 8.00 31.31 11.26
C ARG A 26 8.47 30.25 12.25
N TYR A 27 9.66 29.67 12.04
CA TYR A 27 10.13 28.47 12.72
C TYR A 27 11.31 28.68 13.67
N GLY A 28 11.93 29.87 13.68
CA GLY A 28 13.16 30.13 14.45
C GLY A 28 13.04 30.01 15.97
N LYS A 29 11.80 29.92 16.50
CA LYS A 29 11.56 29.63 17.92
C LYS A 29 11.76 28.16 18.28
N ASP A 30 11.47 27.26 17.34
CA ASP A 30 11.43 25.81 17.59
C ASP A 30 12.53 25.06 16.82
N TYR A 31 13.06 25.66 15.75
CA TYR A 31 14.06 25.07 14.84
C TYR A 31 15.28 25.96 14.65
N ARG A 32 16.44 25.32 14.51
CA ARG A 32 17.68 26.00 14.10
C ARG A 32 17.77 26.02 12.58
N VAL A 33 17.75 27.21 11.97
CA VAL A 33 17.84 27.36 10.51
C VAL A 33 19.31 27.46 10.06
N ILE A 34 19.79 26.44 9.36
CA ILE A 34 21.13 26.36 8.77
C ILE A 34 21.04 26.61 7.27
N ARG A 35 21.95 27.43 6.75
CA ARG A 35 22.05 27.77 5.34
C ARG A 35 23.38 27.25 4.80
N ALA A 36 23.35 26.70 3.60
CA ALA A 36 24.53 26.38 2.81
C ALA A 36 24.41 27.01 1.41
N ASP A 37 25.54 27.40 0.84
CA ASP A 37 25.61 28.06 -0.46
C ASP A 37 25.97 27.08 -1.60
N SER A 38 26.22 25.80 -1.27
CA SER A 38 26.45 24.73 -2.24
C SER A 38 26.10 23.37 -1.66
N GLY A 39 25.87 22.38 -2.53
CA GLY A 39 25.64 20.99 -2.11
C GLY A 39 26.84 20.38 -1.35
N ALA A 40 28.07 20.76 -1.70
CA ALA A 40 29.28 20.31 -1.01
C ALA A 40 29.36 20.85 0.43
N ASP A 41 29.16 22.17 0.60
CA ASP A 41 29.16 22.81 1.92
C ASP A 41 28.02 22.26 2.80
N ALA A 42 26.87 21.97 2.19
CA ALA A 42 25.74 21.36 2.87
C ALA A 42 26.07 19.95 3.39
N LEU A 43 26.73 19.11 2.59
CA LEU A 43 27.13 17.76 3.02
C LEU A 43 28.16 17.80 4.15
N ASP A 44 29.12 18.71 4.10
CA ASP A 44 30.09 18.89 5.18
C ASP A 44 29.40 19.35 6.47
N ALA A 45 28.47 20.30 6.37
CA ALA A 45 27.64 20.71 7.51
C ALA A 45 26.81 19.54 8.06
N LEU A 46 26.19 18.73 7.21
CA LEU A 46 25.42 17.55 7.63
C LEU A 46 26.32 16.53 8.35
N ARG A 47 27.54 16.27 7.86
CA ARG A 47 28.49 15.38 8.56
C ARG A 47 28.83 15.90 9.95
N GLU A 48 29.09 17.20 10.10
CA GLU A 48 29.33 17.79 11.41
C GLU A 48 28.12 17.69 12.34
N ILE A 49 26.91 17.96 11.82
CA ILE A 49 25.65 17.83 12.56
C ILE A 49 25.47 16.39 13.05
N LYS A 50 25.75 15.41 12.18
CA LYS A 50 25.65 13.98 12.50
C LYS A 50 26.62 13.59 13.60
N LEU A 51 27.87 14.05 13.53
CA LEU A 51 28.89 13.81 14.55
C LEU A 51 28.54 14.42 15.91
N ARG A 52 27.76 15.51 15.93
CA ARG A 52 27.26 16.17 17.14
C ARG A 52 26.00 15.52 17.72
N GLY A 53 25.38 14.57 16.99
CA GLY A 53 24.12 13.94 17.38
C GLY A 53 22.92 14.89 17.31
N ASP A 54 23.00 15.93 16.47
CA ASP A 54 21.91 16.88 16.26
C ASP A 54 20.90 16.35 15.21
N ALA A 55 19.65 16.72 15.39
CA ALA A 55 18.51 16.34 14.56
C ALA A 55 18.35 17.22 13.30
N VAL A 56 17.95 16.65 12.16
CA VAL A 56 17.57 17.41 10.95
C VAL A 56 16.11 17.09 10.59
N ALA A 57 15.25 18.11 10.67
CA ALA A 57 13.82 17.97 10.41
C ALA A 57 13.49 18.01 8.93
N ALA A 58 14.02 18.99 8.21
CA ALA A 58 13.82 19.11 6.78
C ALA A 58 15.02 19.76 6.07
N ILE A 59 15.20 19.41 4.82
CA ILE A 59 16.22 19.91 3.90
C ILE A 59 15.49 20.45 2.66
N LEU A 60 15.69 21.74 2.37
CA LEU A 60 15.20 22.42 1.18
C LEU A 60 16.38 22.68 0.25
N ALA A 61 16.44 22.03 -0.91
CA ALA A 61 17.54 22.19 -1.84
C ALA A 61 17.06 22.82 -3.15
N ASP A 62 17.81 23.79 -3.68
CA ASP A 62 17.58 24.23 -5.06
C ASP A 62 17.93 23.13 -6.05
N TYR A 63 17.13 23.02 -7.11
CA TYR A 63 17.39 22.06 -8.17
C TYR A 63 18.68 22.41 -8.93
N ARG A 64 18.88 23.67 -9.33
CA ARG A 64 19.94 24.06 -10.27
C ARG A 64 21.15 24.67 -9.57
N MET A 65 21.85 23.83 -8.83
CA MET A 65 23.11 24.21 -8.21
C MET A 65 24.34 23.79 -9.05
N PRO A 66 25.40 24.61 -9.13
CA PRO A 66 26.64 24.27 -9.82
C PRO A 66 27.32 23.04 -9.19
N GLN A 67 27.98 22.23 -10.02
CA GLN A 67 28.77 21.04 -9.65
C GLN A 67 27.98 19.84 -9.10
N MET A 68 26.95 20.09 -8.29
CA MET A 68 26.06 19.09 -7.71
C MET A 68 24.65 19.67 -7.68
N ASP A 69 23.76 19.13 -8.49
CA ASP A 69 22.35 19.53 -8.48
C ASP A 69 21.66 19.12 -7.16
N GLY A 70 20.46 19.66 -6.94
CA GLY A 70 19.70 19.39 -5.72
C GLY A 70 19.37 17.91 -5.52
N ILE A 71 19.23 17.14 -6.60
CA ILE A 71 18.86 15.72 -6.54
C ILE A 71 20.07 14.91 -6.05
N ALA A 72 21.22 15.06 -6.70
CA ALA A 72 22.47 14.42 -6.32
C ALA A 72 22.93 14.80 -4.91
N PHE A 73 22.64 16.02 -4.48
CA PHE A 73 22.85 16.45 -3.11
C PHE A 73 21.91 15.71 -2.14
N LEU A 74 20.61 15.74 -2.38
CA LEU A 74 19.61 15.14 -1.49
C LEU A 74 19.80 13.61 -1.38
N GLU A 75 20.18 12.92 -2.46
CA GLU A 75 20.54 11.50 -2.45
C GLU A 75 21.67 11.22 -1.43
N LYS A 76 22.76 12.00 -1.48
CA LYS A 76 23.87 11.88 -0.53
C LYS A 76 23.50 12.33 0.88
N ALA A 77 22.57 13.28 1.01
CA ALA A 77 22.06 13.72 2.31
C ALA A 77 21.22 12.62 2.98
N MET A 78 20.54 11.77 2.20
CA MET A 78 19.80 10.61 2.73
C MET A 78 20.71 9.60 3.43
N ASP A 79 21.93 9.38 2.94
CA ASP A 79 22.90 8.51 3.61
C ASP A 79 23.24 9.00 5.03
N LEU A 80 23.15 10.32 5.27
CA LEU A 80 23.45 10.93 6.56
C LEU A 80 22.20 11.07 7.44
N PHE A 81 21.09 11.51 6.87
CA PHE A 81 19.81 11.79 7.53
C PHE A 81 18.63 11.22 6.72
N PRO A 82 18.40 9.90 6.75
CA PRO A 82 17.38 9.25 5.92
C PRO A 82 15.96 9.72 6.24
N HIS A 83 15.72 10.15 7.49
CA HIS A 83 14.41 10.61 7.97
C HIS A 83 14.17 12.11 7.83
N ALA A 84 15.20 12.89 7.45
CA ALA A 84 15.00 14.31 7.20
C ALA A 84 14.07 14.47 5.99
N ARG A 85 13.04 15.30 6.13
CA ARG A 85 12.09 15.58 5.05
C ARG A 85 12.74 16.40 3.96
N ARG A 86 12.32 16.21 2.72
CA ARG A 86 13.02 16.73 1.56
C ARG A 86 12.07 17.55 0.70
N ALA A 87 12.47 18.79 0.43
CA ALA A 87 11.79 19.63 -0.55
C ALA A 87 12.78 20.13 -1.59
N LEU A 88 12.35 20.15 -2.85
CA LEU A 88 13.11 20.73 -3.94
C LEU A 88 12.55 22.11 -4.29
N LEU A 89 13.42 23.13 -4.33
CA LEU A 89 13.10 24.46 -4.83
C LEU A 89 13.40 24.51 -6.34
N THR A 90 12.48 25.01 -7.15
CA THR A 90 12.69 25.10 -8.62
C THR A 90 12.03 26.34 -9.22
N ALA A 91 12.60 26.86 -10.30
CA ALA A 91 12.10 28.04 -11.00
C ALA A 91 11.14 27.73 -12.19
N TYR A 92 11.13 26.51 -12.75
CA TYR A 92 10.22 26.12 -13.83
C TYR A 92 10.09 24.59 -14.00
N ALA A 93 9.00 24.15 -14.65
CA ALA A 93 8.50 22.79 -14.84
C ALA A 93 9.40 21.86 -15.71
N ASP A 94 10.55 21.45 -15.19
CA ASP A 94 11.30 20.31 -15.73
C ASP A 94 10.66 19.01 -15.23
N THR A 95 9.66 18.52 -15.96
CA THR A 95 8.88 17.31 -15.60
C THR A 95 9.78 16.10 -15.40
N ASP A 96 10.84 15.95 -16.21
CA ASP A 96 11.79 14.84 -16.10
C ASP A 96 12.64 14.89 -14.82
N ALA A 97 13.01 16.09 -14.38
CA ALA A 97 13.75 16.28 -13.12
C ALA A 97 12.85 16.02 -11.90
N ALA A 98 11.58 16.41 -11.95
CA ALA A 98 10.60 16.09 -10.92
C ALA A 98 10.31 14.58 -10.86
N ILE A 99 10.26 13.91 -12.00
CA ILE A 99 10.11 12.44 -12.08
C ILE A 99 11.34 11.75 -11.47
N GLN A 100 12.55 12.20 -11.76
CA GLN A 100 13.76 11.62 -11.17
C GLN A 100 13.83 11.88 -9.66
N ALA A 101 13.53 13.09 -9.18
CA ALA A 101 13.59 13.38 -7.75
C ALA A 101 12.50 12.67 -6.93
N ILE A 102 11.32 12.39 -7.50
CA ILE A 102 10.29 11.54 -6.86
C ILE A 102 10.77 10.08 -6.81
N ASN A 103 11.29 9.56 -7.92
CA ASN A 103 11.60 8.14 -8.05
C ASN A 103 12.93 7.71 -7.40
N VAL A 104 13.91 8.62 -7.33
CA VAL A 104 15.28 8.32 -6.86
C VAL A 104 15.48 8.75 -5.40
N VAL A 105 14.93 9.90 -5.01
CA VAL A 105 15.28 10.57 -3.73
C VAL A 105 14.08 10.71 -2.79
N ASP A 106 12.90 10.22 -3.20
CA ASP A 106 11.65 10.28 -2.43
C ASP A 106 11.42 11.69 -1.87
N VAL A 107 11.46 12.69 -2.76
CA VAL A 107 11.19 14.09 -2.41
C VAL A 107 9.74 14.23 -1.95
N ASP A 108 9.54 14.69 -0.72
CA ASP A 108 8.22 14.84 -0.11
C ASP A 108 7.41 15.97 -0.77
N HIS A 109 8.06 17.02 -1.29
CA HIS A 109 7.38 18.17 -1.91
C HIS A 109 8.25 19.00 -2.89
N TYR A 110 7.60 19.70 -3.83
CA TYR A 110 8.23 20.67 -4.72
C TYR A 110 7.71 22.08 -4.46
N LEU A 111 8.62 23.04 -4.34
CA LEU A 111 8.29 24.44 -4.14
C LEU A 111 8.73 25.26 -5.35
N LEU A 112 7.77 25.95 -5.95
CA LEU A 112 8.04 26.85 -7.07
C LEU A 112 8.51 28.22 -6.57
N LYS A 113 9.61 28.71 -7.16
CA LYS A 113 10.09 30.07 -7.01
C LYS A 113 9.32 31.00 -7.95
N PRO A 114 8.85 32.18 -7.51
CA PRO A 114 8.88 32.70 -6.14
C PRO A 114 7.69 32.21 -5.30
N TRP A 115 7.92 32.00 -4.00
CA TRP A 115 6.93 31.55 -3.02
C TRP A 115 6.22 32.69 -2.28
N ASP A 116 6.15 33.88 -2.87
CA ASP A 116 5.40 35.01 -2.30
C ASP A 116 3.89 34.88 -2.65
N PRO A 117 2.97 35.01 -1.68
CA PRO A 117 3.21 35.16 -0.23
C PRO A 117 3.61 33.83 0.44
N PRO A 118 4.58 33.83 1.38
CA PRO A 118 5.06 32.60 2.01
C PRO A 118 3.99 31.91 2.87
N GLU A 119 3.00 32.66 3.35
CA GLU A 119 1.85 32.12 4.08
C GLU A 119 1.00 31.14 3.27
N GLU A 120 0.97 31.30 1.94
CA GLU A 120 0.18 30.44 1.05
C GLU A 120 1.02 29.34 0.41
N LYS A 121 2.29 29.62 0.11
CA LYS A 121 3.11 28.74 -0.74
C LYS A 121 4.22 28.01 0.01
N LEU A 122 4.83 28.63 1.02
CA LEU A 122 5.99 28.07 1.73
C LEU A 122 5.59 27.40 3.05
N TYR A 123 4.91 28.13 3.94
CA TYR A 123 4.62 27.62 5.29
C TYR A 123 3.73 26.38 5.32
N PRO A 124 2.66 26.24 4.51
CA PRO A 124 1.84 25.03 4.52
C PRO A 124 2.65 23.77 4.19
N VAL A 125 3.63 23.90 3.29
CA VAL A 125 4.54 22.82 2.90
C VAL A 125 5.46 22.48 4.06
N ILE A 126 6.15 23.46 4.63
CA ILE A 126 7.08 23.22 5.74
C ILE A 126 6.35 22.71 6.98
N ASP A 127 5.14 23.21 7.27
CA ASP A 127 4.28 22.69 8.32
C ASP A 127 3.97 21.20 8.07
N ALA A 128 3.59 20.82 6.86
CA ALA A 128 3.33 19.42 6.52
C ALA A 128 4.59 18.54 6.66
N LEU A 129 5.75 19.01 6.20
CA LEU A 129 7.02 18.28 6.35
C LEU A 129 7.38 18.12 7.82
N VAL A 130 7.37 19.20 8.58
CA VAL A 130 7.70 19.20 10.00
C VAL A 130 6.73 18.34 10.80
N GLU A 131 5.42 18.41 10.55
CA GLU A 131 4.45 17.53 11.22
C GLU A 131 4.67 16.06 10.83
N THR A 132 4.99 15.77 9.57
CA THR A 132 5.32 14.40 9.14
C THR A 132 6.63 13.91 9.76
N TRP A 133 7.61 14.79 9.94
CA TRP A 133 8.86 14.49 10.63
C TRP A 133 8.63 14.26 12.13
N LYS A 134 7.83 15.10 12.80
CA LYS A 134 7.46 14.93 14.21
C LYS A 134 6.65 13.66 14.46
N ALA A 135 5.73 13.34 13.55
CA ALA A 135 4.90 12.14 13.61
C ALA A 135 5.73 10.86 13.52
N VAL A 136 6.85 10.91 12.77
CA VAL A 136 7.84 9.83 12.71
C VAL A 136 8.81 9.89 13.91
N GLY A 137 9.13 11.09 14.38
CA GLY A 137 10.02 11.38 15.50
C GLY A 137 11.51 11.35 15.13
N ASP A 138 12.32 12.18 15.78
CA ASP A 138 13.80 12.07 15.81
C ASP A 138 14.25 11.28 17.02
N ARG A 139 13.62 10.13 17.21
CA ARG A 139 14.27 9.09 17.99
C ARG A 139 15.22 8.41 16.99
N PRO A 140 16.45 8.02 17.37
CA PRO A 140 17.06 6.91 16.66
C PRO A 140 15.99 5.83 16.66
N VAL A 141 15.45 5.49 15.49
CA VAL A 141 14.50 4.40 15.44
C VAL A 141 15.33 3.20 15.87
N GLU A 142 15.06 2.70 17.07
CA GLU A 142 15.34 1.30 17.35
C GLU A 142 14.40 0.56 16.38
N GLU A 143 14.85 0.38 15.14
CA GLU A 143 14.03 -0.18 14.07
C GLU A 143 13.52 -1.55 14.49
N VAL A 144 12.24 -1.84 14.19
CA VAL A 144 11.73 -3.21 14.31
C VAL A 144 12.66 -4.11 13.52
N LYS A 145 13.31 -5.05 14.17
CA LYS A 145 14.18 -6.03 13.51
C LYS A 145 13.33 -7.23 13.18
N LEU A 146 13.26 -7.57 11.91
CA LEU A 146 12.60 -8.77 11.44
C LEU A 146 13.66 -9.75 10.97
N ILE A 147 13.77 -10.87 11.67
CA ILE A 147 14.70 -11.95 11.39
C ILE A 147 13.90 -13.09 10.77
N GLY A 148 14.31 -13.56 9.60
CA GLY A 148 13.63 -14.66 8.95
C GLY A 148 14.40 -15.21 7.77
N HIS A 149 13.72 -15.98 6.93
CA HIS A 149 14.31 -16.59 5.74
C HIS A 149 13.44 -16.26 4.53
N ARG A 150 14.06 -15.98 3.37
CA ARG A 150 13.36 -15.58 2.14
C ARG A 150 12.36 -16.63 1.65
N TYR A 151 12.68 -17.91 1.82
CA TYR A 151 11.79 -19.02 1.45
C TYR A 151 10.89 -19.52 2.58
N ASN A 152 10.65 -18.68 3.59
CA ASN A 152 9.73 -19.00 4.68
C ASN A 152 8.45 -18.16 4.52
N SER A 153 7.32 -18.83 4.22
CA SER A 153 6.04 -18.16 3.97
C SER A 153 5.59 -17.25 5.13
N PRO A 154 5.67 -17.65 6.42
CA PRO A 154 5.41 -16.73 7.53
C PRO A 154 6.30 -15.47 7.53
N SER A 155 7.58 -15.60 7.18
CA SER A 155 8.50 -14.46 7.08
C SER A 155 8.12 -13.50 5.96
N PHE A 156 7.74 -14.01 4.78
CA PHE A 156 7.19 -13.21 3.69
C PHE A 156 5.92 -12.46 4.13
N GLN A 157 4.98 -13.17 4.78
CA GLN A 157 3.74 -12.56 5.25
C GLN A 157 3.98 -11.43 6.25
N MET A 158 4.97 -11.58 7.13
CA MET A 158 5.35 -10.55 8.10
C MET A 158 5.98 -9.33 7.43
N ARG A 159 6.89 -9.53 6.47
CA ARG A 159 7.47 -8.45 5.65
C ARG A 159 6.40 -7.66 4.91
N ASP A 160 5.49 -8.36 4.22
CA ASP A 160 4.37 -7.77 3.51
C ASP A 160 3.47 -6.95 4.46
N PHE A 161 3.17 -7.50 5.64
CA PHE A 161 2.35 -6.83 6.65
C PHE A 161 2.98 -5.51 7.14
N LEU A 162 4.26 -5.53 7.54
CA LEU A 162 4.95 -4.34 8.04
C LEU A 162 5.09 -3.27 6.95
N ALA A 163 5.50 -3.70 5.74
CA ALA A 163 5.66 -2.81 4.60
C ALA A 163 4.34 -2.11 4.23
N ARG A 164 3.24 -2.86 4.14
CA ARG A 164 1.94 -2.33 3.72
C ARG A 164 1.26 -1.46 4.79
N ASN A 165 1.61 -1.63 6.06
CA ASN A 165 1.15 -0.76 7.14
C ASN A 165 2.06 0.47 7.36
N ALA A 166 3.11 0.62 6.54
CA ALA A 166 4.13 1.66 6.66
C ALA A 166 4.83 1.65 8.03
N VAL A 167 5.05 0.45 8.58
CA VAL A 167 5.85 0.25 9.80
C VAL A 167 7.31 0.09 9.36
N PRO A 168 8.22 1.00 9.77
CA PRO A 168 9.64 0.87 9.46
C PRO A 168 10.23 -0.38 10.11
N TYR A 169 10.96 -1.18 9.34
CA TYR A 169 11.64 -2.37 9.84
C TYR A 169 12.94 -2.62 9.09
N ARG A 170 13.85 -3.33 9.74
CA ARG A 170 15.08 -3.86 9.13
C ARG A 170 15.01 -5.37 9.04
N TRP A 171 15.21 -5.88 7.84
CA TRP A 171 15.25 -7.32 7.56
C TRP A 171 16.65 -7.89 7.81
N PHE A 172 16.71 -9.06 8.43
CA PHE A 172 17.93 -9.85 8.60
C PHE A 172 17.66 -11.29 8.17
N SER A 173 18.47 -11.82 7.26
CA SER A 173 18.38 -13.25 6.91
C SER A 173 18.98 -14.09 8.04
N VAL A 174 18.38 -15.23 8.33
CA VAL A 174 19.02 -16.26 9.17
C VAL A 174 20.30 -16.82 8.57
N ASP A 175 20.49 -16.69 7.25
CA ASP A 175 21.71 -17.12 6.56
C ASP A 175 22.89 -16.15 6.75
N ASP A 176 22.64 -14.94 7.25
CA ASP A 176 23.66 -13.91 7.46
C ASP A 176 24.21 -13.94 8.89
N ASP A 177 25.51 -13.65 9.05
CA ASP A 177 26.19 -13.58 10.36
C ASP A 177 25.51 -12.60 11.35
N GLU A 178 24.92 -11.52 10.84
CA GLU A 178 24.21 -10.54 11.68
C GLU A 178 22.84 -11.09 12.13
N GLY A 179 22.08 -11.72 11.24
CA GLY A 179 20.79 -12.34 11.59
C GLY A 179 20.96 -13.50 12.58
N CYS A 180 21.96 -14.36 12.37
CA CYS A 180 22.34 -15.41 13.32
C CYS A 180 22.61 -14.87 14.73
N ARG A 181 23.39 -13.79 14.85
CA ARG A 181 23.71 -13.17 16.15
C ARG A 181 22.47 -12.60 16.84
N ILE A 182 21.58 -11.95 16.09
CA ILE A 182 20.34 -11.40 16.64
C ILE A 182 19.41 -12.53 17.09
N LEU A 183 19.30 -13.60 16.31
CA LEU A 183 18.48 -14.78 16.64
C LEU A 183 18.95 -15.45 17.94
N GLN A 184 20.27 -15.60 18.11
CA GLN A 184 20.87 -16.10 19.34
C GLN A 184 20.62 -15.18 20.54
N ALA A 185 20.78 -13.86 20.36
CA ALA A 185 20.50 -12.88 21.41
C ALA A 185 19.01 -12.83 21.80
N ALA A 186 18.12 -13.14 20.86
CA ALA A 186 16.69 -13.28 21.07
C ALA A 186 16.27 -14.64 21.68
N GLU A 187 17.24 -15.49 22.04
CA GLU A 187 17.03 -16.85 22.54
C GLU A 187 16.10 -17.67 21.63
N ALA A 188 16.22 -17.46 20.31
CA ALA A 188 15.39 -18.08 19.29
C ALA A 188 16.22 -19.00 18.38
N THR A 189 15.51 -19.85 17.63
CA THR A 189 16.08 -20.79 16.66
C THR A 189 15.44 -20.60 15.29
N GLU A 190 15.96 -21.26 14.26
CA GLU A 190 15.36 -21.24 12.91
C GLU A 190 13.91 -21.74 12.87
N LYS A 191 13.46 -22.50 13.89
CA LYS A 191 12.08 -22.97 14.00
C LYS A 191 11.11 -21.87 14.46
N ASP A 192 11.64 -20.79 15.01
CA ASP A 192 10.88 -19.69 15.60
C ASP A 192 10.67 -18.53 14.61
N ILE A 193 11.18 -18.64 13.37
CA ILE A 193 11.08 -17.57 12.39
C ILE A 193 9.66 -17.45 11.78
N PRO A 194 9.20 -16.22 11.49
CA PRO A 194 9.88 -14.94 11.70
C PRO A 194 9.99 -14.55 13.17
N VAL A 195 11.15 -14.01 13.55
CA VAL A 195 11.35 -13.38 14.85
C VAL A 195 11.31 -11.87 14.68
N VAL A 196 10.51 -11.19 15.50
CA VAL A 196 10.41 -9.73 15.52
C VAL A 196 11.00 -9.23 16.83
N VAL A 197 11.96 -8.32 16.74
CA VAL A 197 12.44 -7.55 17.89
C VAL A 197 11.96 -6.12 17.73
N THR A 198 11.07 -5.71 18.62
CA THR A 198 10.51 -4.36 18.65
C THR A 198 11.56 -3.33 19.15
N PRO A 199 11.31 -2.02 18.96
CA PRO A 199 12.19 -0.96 19.44
C PRO A 199 12.57 -1.13 20.91
N ASP A 200 11.60 -1.45 21.77
CA ASP A 200 11.80 -1.59 23.22
C ASP A 200 12.50 -2.88 23.65
N GLY A 201 12.92 -3.71 22.69
CA GLY A 201 13.61 -4.98 22.92
C GLY A 201 12.69 -6.18 23.13
N THR A 202 11.37 -6.02 23.05
CA THR A 202 10.44 -7.17 23.12
C THR A 202 10.65 -8.08 21.93
N VAL A 203 10.87 -9.37 22.21
CA VAL A 203 11.06 -10.45 21.23
C VAL A 203 9.76 -11.21 21.05
N LEU A 204 9.28 -11.26 19.81
CA LEU A 204 8.12 -12.06 19.40
C LEU A 204 8.59 -13.16 18.44
N LYS A 205 8.25 -14.41 18.75
CA LYS A 205 8.63 -15.60 17.99
C LYS A 205 7.43 -16.08 17.18
N ASN A 206 7.55 -16.10 15.85
CA ASN A 206 6.48 -16.39 14.91
C ASN A 206 5.13 -15.69 15.25
N PRO A 207 5.11 -14.36 15.46
CA PRO A 207 3.90 -13.67 15.88
C PRO A 207 2.82 -13.69 14.81
N SER A 208 1.56 -13.76 15.26
CA SER A 208 0.39 -13.48 14.44
C SER A 208 0.34 -12.01 14.01
N GLY A 209 -0.47 -11.73 12.98
CA GLY A 209 -0.72 -10.35 12.52
C GLY A 209 -1.26 -9.43 13.63
N GLY A 210 -2.06 -9.96 14.56
CA GLY A 210 -2.58 -9.19 15.69
C GLY A 210 -1.51 -8.86 16.73
N GLU A 211 -0.66 -9.83 17.08
CA GLU A 211 0.45 -9.62 18.03
C GLU A 211 1.45 -8.57 17.52
N ILE A 212 1.80 -8.63 16.23
CA ILE A 212 2.69 -7.61 15.66
C ILE A 212 2.00 -6.25 15.56
N ALA A 213 0.71 -6.20 15.21
CA ALA A 213 -0.05 -4.96 15.14
C ALA A 213 -0.08 -4.25 16.50
N ASP A 214 -0.38 -4.98 17.57
CA ASP A 214 -0.34 -4.47 18.95
C ASP A 214 1.06 -3.96 19.32
N ALA A 215 2.09 -4.74 18.99
CA ALA A 215 3.48 -4.43 19.33
C ALA A 215 4.03 -3.19 18.61
N VAL A 216 3.56 -2.90 17.40
CA VAL A 216 3.99 -1.73 16.60
C VAL A 216 3.01 -0.55 16.68
N GLY A 217 2.03 -0.62 17.58
CA GLY A 217 1.11 0.48 17.89
C GLY A 217 0.00 0.70 16.87
N LEU A 218 -0.36 -0.33 16.09
CA LEU A 218 -1.55 -0.29 15.23
C LEU A 218 -2.80 -0.58 16.06
N SER A 219 -3.89 0.12 15.78
CA SER A 219 -5.17 -0.13 16.45
C SER A 219 -5.77 -1.46 15.97
N THR A 220 -5.95 -2.40 16.89
CA THR A 220 -6.58 -3.71 16.64
C THR A 220 -7.93 -3.85 17.34
N ARG A 221 -8.24 -3.00 18.31
CA ARG A 221 -9.44 -3.12 19.16
C ARG A 221 -10.37 -1.92 18.92
N PRO A 222 -11.67 -2.17 18.75
CA PRO A 222 -12.64 -1.10 18.63
C PRO A 222 -12.69 -0.28 19.93
N ALA A 223 -12.73 1.04 19.80
CA ALA A 223 -12.91 1.95 20.92
C ALA A 223 -14.36 1.97 21.47
N GLN A 224 -15.33 1.51 20.66
CA GLN A 224 -16.75 1.48 21.01
C GLN A 224 -17.38 0.14 20.64
N GLU A 225 -18.46 -0.24 21.31
CA GLU A 225 -19.24 -1.44 20.96
C GLU A 225 -20.30 -1.15 19.87
N PHE A 226 -20.59 0.13 19.61
CA PHE A 226 -21.63 0.56 18.67
C PHE A 226 -21.20 1.77 17.82
N TYR A 227 -21.44 1.69 16.51
CA TYR A 227 -21.09 2.71 15.51
C TYR A 227 -22.30 3.12 14.66
N ASP A 228 -22.22 4.26 13.99
CA ASP A 228 -23.25 4.63 13.01
C ASP A 228 -22.99 3.90 11.68
N LEU A 229 -21.71 3.70 11.35
CA LEU A 229 -21.25 3.02 10.15
C LEU A 229 -20.02 2.14 10.42
N VAL A 230 -20.10 0.86 10.04
CA VAL A 230 -18.94 -0.04 9.93
C VAL A 230 -18.58 -0.27 8.47
N VAL A 231 -17.33 -0.05 8.10
CA VAL A 231 -16.80 -0.30 6.76
C VAL A 231 -15.88 -1.53 6.82
N ILE A 232 -16.18 -2.57 6.05
CA ILE A 232 -15.42 -3.83 6.03
C ILE A 232 -14.54 -3.88 4.79
N GLY A 233 -13.23 -3.73 4.97
CA GLY A 233 -12.21 -3.73 3.92
C GLY A 233 -11.55 -2.37 3.73
N GLY A 234 -10.23 -2.33 3.81
CA GLY A 234 -9.40 -1.13 3.74
C GLY A 234 -8.91 -0.77 2.34
N GLY A 235 -9.55 -1.27 1.27
CA GLY A 235 -9.22 -0.89 -0.11
C GLY A 235 -9.73 0.52 -0.49
N PRO A 236 -9.55 0.96 -1.75
CA PRO A 236 -9.99 2.30 -2.18
C PRO A 236 -11.47 2.59 -1.93
N ALA A 237 -12.36 1.60 -2.10
CA ALA A 237 -13.78 1.76 -1.78
C ALA A 237 -14.03 2.00 -0.29
N GLY A 238 -13.43 1.18 0.57
CA GLY A 238 -13.59 1.34 2.01
C GLY A 238 -12.94 2.61 2.55
N LEU A 239 -11.77 2.98 2.03
CA LEU A 239 -11.13 4.25 2.38
C LEU A 239 -11.97 5.45 1.94
N GLY A 240 -12.58 5.39 0.74
CA GLY A 240 -13.54 6.40 0.28
C GLY A 240 -14.75 6.49 1.23
N ALA A 241 -15.35 5.37 1.59
CA ALA A 241 -16.46 5.31 2.53
C ALA A 241 -16.08 5.84 3.94
N ALA A 242 -14.89 5.52 4.43
CA ALA A 242 -14.42 5.97 5.74
C ALA A 242 -14.17 7.48 5.78
N VAL A 243 -13.57 8.05 4.72
CA VAL A 243 -13.40 9.51 4.59
C VAL A 243 -14.76 10.21 4.61
N TYR A 244 -15.68 9.79 3.74
CA TYR A 244 -16.97 10.46 3.61
C TYR A 244 -17.83 10.26 4.86
N GLY A 245 -17.94 9.04 5.38
CA GLY A 245 -18.72 8.74 6.58
C GLY A 245 -18.29 9.57 7.78
N ALA A 246 -16.98 9.63 8.06
CA ALA A 246 -16.48 10.44 9.16
C ALA A 246 -16.61 11.95 8.89
N SER A 247 -16.38 12.41 7.65
CA SER A 247 -16.50 13.83 7.32
C SER A 247 -17.94 14.36 7.37
N GLU A 248 -18.92 13.49 7.15
CA GLU A 248 -20.36 13.79 7.23
C GLU A 248 -20.93 13.58 8.66
N GLY A 249 -20.06 13.26 9.63
CA GLY A 249 -20.40 13.22 11.05
C GLY A 249 -20.84 11.86 11.58
N LEU A 250 -20.77 10.79 10.79
CA LEU A 250 -21.04 9.44 11.27
C LEU A 250 -19.87 8.92 12.12
N ARG A 251 -20.16 8.32 13.27
CA ARG A 251 -19.17 7.53 14.01
C ARG A 251 -18.83 6.30 13.18
N THR A 252 -17.69 6.38 12.51
CA THR A 252 -17.28 5.43 11.48
C THR A 252 -16.07 4.62 11.93
N VAL A 253 -16.15 3.30 11.78
CA VAL A 253 -15.00 2.40 11.93
C VAL A 253 -14.75 1.64 10.64
N LEU A 254 -13.50 1.65 10.18
CA LEU A 254 -13.00 0.83 9.08
C LEU A 254 -12.27 -0.37 9.66
N VAL A 255 -12.66 -1.57 9.24
CA VAL A 255 -12.06 -2.83 9.66
C VAL A 255 -11.28 -3.42 8.50
N GLU A 256 -9.99 -3.68 8.70
CA GLU A 256 -9.09 -4.24 7.71
C GLU A 256 -8.32 -5.46 8.25
N LYS A 257 -8.33 -6.54 7.45
CA LYS A 257 -7.75 -7.84 7.81
C LYS A 257 -6.23 -7.82 7.86
N LYS A 258 -5.56 -7.07 6.99
CA LYS A 258 -4.10 -7.05 6.85
C LYS A 258 -3.53 -5.64 6.90
N ALA A 259 -3.86 -4.85 5.89
CA ALA A 259 -3.30 -3.51 5.72
C ALA A 259 -4.19 -2.69 4.79
N THR A 260 -4.29 -1.40 5.08
CA THR A 260 -5.02 -0.47 4.22
C THR A 260 -4.40 -0.41 2.82
N GLY A 261 -5.22 -0.06 1.85
CA GLY A 261 -4.90 0.05 0.43
C GLY A 261 -5.38 -1.11 -0.44
N GLY A 262 -5.70 -2.26 0.16
CA GLY A 262 -6.19 -3.42 -0.59
C GLY A 262 -5.25 -3.82 -1.73
N GLN A 263 -5.80 -4.33 -2.85
CA GLN A 263 -5.01 -4.64 -4.05
C GLN A 263 -4.42 -3.39 -4.71
N ALA A 264 -5.12 -2.25 -4.68
CA ALA A 264 -4.60 -1.04 -5.28
C ALA A 264 -3.29 -0.59 -4.61
N GLY A 265 -3.16 -0.79 -3.29
CA GLY A 265 -1.97 -0.46 -2.51
C GLY A 265 -0.69 -1.16 -2.98
N THR A 266 -0.79 -2.31 -3.65
CA THR A 266 0.38 -3.04 -4.17
C THR A 266 0.78 -2.62 -5.59
N SER A 267 0.01 -1.73 -6.22
CA SER A 267 0.32 -1.22 -7.55
C SER A 267 1.52 -0.27 -7.50
N SER A 268 2.54 -0.55 -8.31
CA SER A 268 3.72 0.31 -8.44
C SER A 268 3.36 1.69 -8.98
N ARG A 269 2.42 1.77 -9.93
CA ARG A 269 1.97 3.02 -10.52
C ARG A 269 0.54 2.93 -11.05
N ILE A 270 -0.25 3.94 -10.72
CA ILE A 270 -1.61 4.18 -11.21
C ILE A 270 -1.60 5.48 -12.03
N GLU A 271 -1.69 5.35 -13.35
CA GLU A 271 -1.65 6.51 -14.27
C GLU A 271 -3.02 7.05 -14.63
N ASN A 272 -4.09 6.27 -14.38
CA ASN A 272 -5.45 6.59 -14.77
C ASN A 272 -6.33 7.09 -13.60
N TYR A 273 -5.72 7.63 -12.54
CA TYR A 273 -6.45 8.25 -11.44
C TYR A 273 -6.44 9.78 -11.60
N LEU A 274 -7.63 10.36 -11.76
CA LEU A 274 -7.79 11.79 -12.01
C LEU A 274 -7.17 12.62 -10.88
N GLY A 275 -6.43 13.67 -11.26
CA GLY A 275 -5.72 14.54 -10.32
C GLY A 275 -4.23 14.23 -10.14
N PHE A 276 -3.74 13.14 -10.74
CA PHE A 276 -2.31 12.77 -10.75
C PHE A 276 -1.80 12.66 -12.19
N PRO A 277 -1.41 13.78 -12.83
CA PRO A 277 -0.98 13.78 -14.24
C PRO A 277 0.24 12.89 -14.49
N ASP A 278 1.14 12.77 -13.50
CA ASP A 278 2.35 11.94 -13.58
C ASP A 278 2.14 10.53 -12.97
N GLY A 279 0.88 10.17 -12.71
CA GLY A 279 0.51 8.98 -11.96
C GLY A 279 0.85 9.06 -10.47
N VAL A 280 0.41 8.05 -9.71
CA VAL A 280 0.66 7.93 -8.27
C VAL A 280 0.86 6.46 -7.92
N SER A 281 1.74 6.15 -6.96
CA SER A 281 1.83 4.76 -6.50
C SER A 281 0.57 4.38 -5.70
N GLY A 282 0.22 3.10 -5.74
CA GLY A 282 -0.91 2.57 -4.98
C GLY A 282 -0.78 2.83 -3.48
N ALA A 283 0.41 2.61 -2.94
CA ALA A 283 0.74 2.85 -1.54
C ALA A 283 0.57 4.33 -1.17
N GLN A 284 1.09 5.26 -1.97
CA GLN A 284 0.94 6.70 -1.72
C GLN A 284 -0.52 7.15 -1.73
N LEU A 285 -1.30 6.70 -2.73
CA LEU A 285 -2.71 7.06 -2.85
C LEU A 285 -3.50 6.61 -1.61
N THR A 286 -3.27 5.37 -1.17
CA THR A 286 -4.06 4.74 -0.10
C THR A 286 -3.61 5.19 1.29
N ASP A 287 -2.33 5.47 1.51
CA ASP A 287 -1.84 6.10 2.74
C ASP A 287 -2.43 7.50 2.93
N ARG A 288 -2.46 8.32 1.87
CA ARG A 288 -3.08 9.66 1.91
C ARG A 288 -4.57 9.56 2.27
N ALA A 289 -5.30 8.61 1.69
CA ALA A 289 -6.71 8.39 2.02
C ALA A 289 -6.90 7.90 3.46
N ARG A 290 -6.05 7.00 3.97
CA ARG A 290 -6.07 6.57 5.37
C ARG A 290 -5.89 7.75 6.32
N ARG A 291 -4.85 8.58 6.11
CA ARG A 291 -4.60 9.78 6.93
C ARG A 291 -5.77 10.76 6.89
N GLN A 292 -6.41 10.90 5.72
CA GLN A 292 -7.59 11.74 5.58
C GLN A 292 -8.78 11.19 6.38
N ALA A 293 -9.04 9.89 6.35
CA ALA A 293 -10.11 9.28 7.14
C ALA A 293 -9.88 9.49 8.65
N GLN A 294 -8.65 9.23 9.12
CA GLN A 294 -8.27 9.45 10.52
C GLN A 294 -8.37 10.92 10.94
N LYS A 295 -8.00 11.86 10.06
CA LYS A 295 -8.15 13.31 10.29
C LYS A 295 -9.61 13.69 10.57
N PHE A 296 -10.58 13.04 9.92
CA PHE A 296 -12.01 13.26 10.16
C PHE A 296 -12.56 12.47 11.35
N GLY A 297 -11.75 11.65 12.02
CA GLY A 297 -12.16 10.87 13.18
C GLY A 297 -12.65 9.45 12.85
N ALA A 298 -12.45 8.96 11.62
CA ALA A 298 -12.68 7.55 11.33
C ALA A 298 -11.68 6.69 12.12
N GLU A 299 -12.20 5.70 12.84
CA GLU A 299 -11.37 4.69 13.47
C GLU A 299 -10.92 3.66 12.43
N VAL A 300 -9.67 3.22 12.48
CA VAL A 300 -9.11 2.23 11.54
C VAL A 300 -8.56 1.06 12.33
N LEU A 301 -9.27 -0.06 12.30
CA LEU A 301 -8.84 -1.32 12.89
C LEU A 301 -8.07 -2.15 11.86
N THR A 302 -6.86 -2.55 12.22
CA THR A 302 -5.96 -3.37 11.39
C THR A 302 -5.77 -4.75 12.02
N ALA A 303 -5.40 -5.74 11.21
CA ALA A 303 -5.23 -7.12 11.66
C ALA A 303 -6.52 -7.75 12.25
N ARG A 304 -7.69 -7.34 11.75
CA ARG A 304 -8.99 -7.83 12.22
C ARG A 304 -9.74 -8.54 11.11
N ASP A 305 -9.98 -9.83 11.31
CA ASP A 305 -10.76 -10.65 10.40
C ASP A 305 -12.24 -10.60 10.78
N VAL A 306 -13.09 -10.25 9.83
CA VAL A 306 -14.54 -10.37 9.99
C VAL A 306 -14.96 -11.73 9.46
N VAL A 307 -15.68 -12.48 10.27
CA VAL A 307 -16.12 -13.85 9.97
C VAL A 307 -17.64 -14.00 9.97
N GLY A 308 -18.37 -12.96 10.38
CA GLY A 308 -19.83 -12.97 10.40
C GLY A 308 -20.43 -11.58 10.27
N LEU A 309 -21.59 -11.52 9.62
CA LEU A 309 -22.45 -10.34 9.54
C LEU A 309 -23.90 -10.81 9.64
N GLU A 310 -24.65 -10.24 10.57
CA GLU A 310 -26.08 -10.53 10.72
C GLU A 310 -26.91 -9.31 11.13
N ALA A 311 -28.19 -9.35 10.79
CA ALA A 311 -29.16 -8.35 11.23
C ALA A 311 -29.80 -8.79 12.54
N ARG A 312 -29.65 -7.98 13.60
CA ARG A 312 -30.34 -8.15 14.89
C ARG A 312 -31.26 -6.95 15.12
N GLY A 313 -32.50 -7.05 14.67
CA GLY A 313 -33.46 -5.94 14.70
C GLY A 313 -32.98 -4.75 13.83
N SER A 314 -32.90 -3.56 14.42
CA SER A 314 -32.38 -2.36 13.74
C SER A 314 -30.85 -2.30 13.65
N SER A 315 -30.13 -3.23 14.31
CA SER A 315 -28.68 -3.26 14.30
C SER A 315 -28.12 -4.26 13.30
N ARG A 316 -26.93 -3.99 12.80
CA ARG A 316 -26.09 -4.89 12.00
C ARG A 316 -24.90 -5.27 12.87
N VAL A 317 -24.77 -6.56 13.17
CA VAL A 317 -23.73 -7.08 14.06
C VAL A 317 -22.65 -7.72 13.21
N VAL A 318 -21.41 -7.31 13.48
CA VAL A 318 -20.20 -7.79 12.83
C VAL A 318 -19.41 -8.62 13.83
N THR A 319 -19.16 -9.88 13.50
CA THR A 319 -18.43 -10.83 14.34
C THR A 319 -17.00 -10.99 13.83
N PHE A 320 -16.03 -10.87 14.74
CA PHE A 320 -14.61 -11.04 14.47
C PHE A 320 -14.16 -12.48 14.67
N GLY A 321 -13.02 -12.85 14.09
CA GLY A 321 -12.46 -14.20 14.17
C GLY A 321 -12.13 -14.70 15.59
N ASP A 322 -12.00 -13.81 16.56
CA ASP A 322 -11.83 -14.14 17.98
C ASP A 322 -13.15 -14.33 18.75
N GLY A 323 -14.29 -14.20 18.05
CA GLY A 323 -15.64 -14.30 18.61
C GLY A 323 -16.18 -13.00 19.22
N SER A 324 -15.39 -11.92 19.27
CA SER A 324 -15.89 -10.61 19.71
C SER A 324 -16.78 -9.97 18.63
N GLU A 325 -17.64 -9.04 19.04
CA GLU A 325 -18.64 -8.41 18.17
C GLU A 325 -18.63 -6.88 18.32
N ILE A 326 -18.97 -6.20 17.23
CA ILE A 326 -19.42 -4.80 17.25
C ILE A 326 -20.76 -4.68 16.53
N ALA A 327 -21.55 -3.69 16.90
CA ALA A 327 -22.82 -3.39 16.26
C ALA A 327 -22.77 -2.04 15.55
N ALA A 328 -23.60 -1.88 14.52
CA ALA A 328 -23.81 -0.59 13.88
C ALA A 328 -25.23 -0.42 13.34
N HIS A 329 -25.62 0.82 13.07
CA HIS A 329 -26.83 1.07 12.29
C HIS A 329 -26.69 0.60 10.84
N SER A 330 -25.50 0.75 10.26
CA SER A 330 -25.25 0.41 8.86
C SER A 330 -23.87 -0.21 8.65
N VAL A 331 -23.74 -1.01 7.58
CA VAL A 331 -22.48 -1.64 7.18
C VAL A 331 -22.21 -1.38 5.70
N ILE A 332 -20.97 -1.06 5.33
CA ILE A 332 -20.50 -1.06 3.94
C ILE A 332 -19.51 -2.22 3.77
N LEU A 333 -19.85 -3.15 2.88
CA LEU A 333 -19.00 -4.24 2.41
C LEU A 333 -18.09 -3.72 1.29
N ALA A 334 -16.81 -3.59 1.59
CA ALA A 334 -15.75 -3.12 0.67
C ALA A 334 -14.54 -4.07 0.67
N SER A 335 -14.79 -5.37 0.88
CA SER A 335 -13.74 -6.41 1.01
C SER A 335 -12.98 -6.70 -0.28
N GLY A 336 -13.43 -6.13 -1.41
CA GLY A 336 -12.79 -6.23 -2.70
C GLY A 336 -12.64 -7.67 -3.21
N VAL A 337 -11.52 -7.92 -3.88
CA VAL A 337 -11.23 -9.20 -4.53
C VAL A 337 -9.80 -9.65 -4.22
N THR A 338 -9.55 -10.93 -4.49
CA THR A 338 -8.23 -11.57 -4.42
C THR A 338 -7.89 -12.21 -5.74
N TYR A 339 -6.60 -12.42 -6.01
CA TYR A 339 -6.21 -13.17 -7.20
C TYR A 339 -6.78 -14.59 -7.13
N ARG A 340 -7.26 -15.07 -8.28
CA ARG A 340 -7.67 -16.47 -8.42
C ARG A 340 -6.46 -17.37 -8.21
N ALA A 341 -6.64 -18.42 -7.42
CA ALA A 341 -5.63 -19.45 -7.25
C ALA A 341 -5.38 -20.15 -8.58
N LEU A 342 -4.10 -20.28 -8.96
CA LEU A 342 -3.71 -21.06 -10.14
C LEU A 342 -3.84 -22.53 -9.80
N GLN A 343 -4.70 -23.24 -10.56
CA GLN A 343 -4.94 -24.66 -10.39
C GLN A 343 -3.79 -25.45 -11.05
N ALA A 344 -2.76 -25.74 -10.28
CA ALA A 344 -1.61 -26.57 -10.67
C ALA A 344 -0.94 -27.16 -9.42
N ASP A 345 -0.41 -28.37 -9.54
CA ASP A 345 0.17 -29.11 -8.42
C ASP A 345 1.40 -28.35 -7.87
N GLY A 346 1.57 -28.30 -6.55
CA GLY A 346 2.71 -27.63 -5.90
C GLY A 346 2.59 -26.10 -5.75
N ILE A 347 1.60 -25.45 -6.39
CA ILE A 347 1.43 -23.99 -6.32
C ILE A 347 1.04 -23.52 -4.92
N GLU A 348 0.12 -24.23 -4.27
CA GLU A 348 -0.37 -23.83 -2.95
C GLU A 348 0.72 -24.00 -1.89
N GLU A 349 1.44 -25.12 -1.94
CA GLU A 349 2.52 -25.47 -1.01
C GLU A 349 3.72 -24.50 -1.08
N LEU A 350 4.00 -23.97 -2.28
CA LEU A 350 5.12 -23.06 -2.53
C LEU A 350 4.71 -21.58 -2.49
N SER A 351 3.48 -21.27 -2.10
CA SER A 351 2.96 -19.90 -1.96
C SER A 351 3.70 -19.12 -0.86
N GLY A 352 4.29 -17.98 -1.24
CA GLY A 352 5.18 -17.19 -0.40
C GLY A 352 6.58 -17.81 -0.22
N ARG A 353 6.95 -18.79 -1.06
CA ARG A 353 8.27 -19.45 -1.08
C ARG A 353 8.79 -19.57 -2.52
N GLY A 354 8.67 -18.49 -3.28
CA GLY A 354 8.97 -18.44 -4.71
C GLY A 354 7.73 -18.35 -5.61
N VAL A 355 6.53 -18.72 -5.12
CA VAL A 355 5.26 -18.46 -5.82
C VAL A 355 4.51 -17.31 -5.17
N TYR A 356 4.16 -16.28 -5.94
CA TYR A 356 3.56 -15.04 -5.42
C TYR A 356 2.34 -14.59 -6.24
N TYR A 357 1.40 -13.92 -5.57
CA TYR A 357 0.18 -13.37 -6.20
C TYR A 357 0.16 -11.85 -6.09
N GLY A 358 0.29 -11.15 -7.22
CA GLY A 358 0.10 -9.70 -7.31
C GLY A 358 1.04 -8.79 -6.52
N SER A 359 2.03 -9.34 -5.81
CA SER A 359 3.04 -8.58 -5.09
C SER A 359 4.34 -8.64 -5.89
N ALA A 360 4.74 -7.49 -6.44
CA ALA A 360 5.97 -7.37 -7.21
C ALA A 360 7.08 -6.65 -6.44
N ALA A 361 6.73 -5.64 -5.64
CA ALA A 361 7.70 -4.69 -5.09
C ALA A 361 8.54 -5.25 -3.93
N THR A 362 7.94 -6.03 -3.02
CA THR A 362 8.64 -6.56 -1.83
C THR A 362 9.71 -7.59 -2.17
N GLU A 363 9.50 -8.32 -3.27
CA GLU A 363 10.38 -9.42 -3.72
C GLU A 363 11.35 -8.98 -4.82
N ALA A 364 11.12 -7.84 -5.48
CA ALA A 364 11.97 -7.36 -6.56
C ALA A 364 13.47 -7.28 -6.25
N PRO A 365 13.91 -6.87 -5.04
CA PRO A 365 15.33 -6.90 -4.69
C PRO A 365 15.94 -8.32 -4.74
N GLU A 366 15.15 -9.34 -4.42
CA GLU A 366 15.58 -10.75 -4.41
C GLU A 366 15.59 -11.38 -5.80
N CYS A 367 14.87 -10.81 -6.76
CA CYS A 367 14.87 -11.27 -8.15
C CYS A 367 16.15 -10.86 -8.92
N LYS A 368 17.12 -10.21 -8.28
CA LYS A 368 18.31 -9.69 -8.97
C LYS A 368 19.18 -10.81 -9.54
N GLY A 369 19.30 -10.84 -10.86
CA GLY A 369 20.07 -11.86 -11.57
C GLY A 369 19.33 -13.20 -11.74
N GLU A 370 18.06 -13.26 -11.34
CA GLU A 370 17.20 -14.43 -11.46
C GLU A 370 16.31 -14.35 -12.71
N HIS A 371 15.83 -15.52 -13.16
CA HIS A 371 14.82 -15.62 -14.22
C HIS A 371 13.41 -15.67 -13.60
N VAL A 372 12.61 -14.64 -13.87
CA VAL A 372 11.25 -14.48 -13.33
C VAL A 372 10.20 -14.96 -14.32
N TYR A 373 9.25 -15.77 -13.87
CA TYR A 373 8.07 -16.17 -14.64
C TYR A 373 6.82 -15.44 -14.18
N ILE A 374 5.99 -15.00 -15.12
CA ILE A 374 4.73 -14.28 -14.87
C ILE A 374 3.59 -15.02 -15.58
N VAL A 375 2.53 -15.39 -14.85
CA VAL A 375 1.33 -16.02 -15.44
C VAL A 375 0.23 -14.98 -15.60
N GLY A 376 -0.14 -14.66 -16.85
CA GLY A 376 -1.24 -13.73 -17.13
C GLY A 376 -1.09 -13.00 -18.47
N GLY A 377 -2.21 -12.60 -19.06
CA GLY A 377 -2.25 -11.95 -20.39
C GLY A 377 -2.92 -10.58 -20.43
N ALA A 378 -3.12 -9.94 -19.27
CA ALA A 378 -3.79 -8.64 -19.14
C ALA A 378 -2.84 -7.58 -18.56
N ASN A 379 -3.30 -6.33 -18.46
CA ASN A 379 -2.47 -5.18 -18.06
C ASN A 379 -1.63 -5.38 -16.80
N SER A 380 -2.19 -5.96 -15.74
CA SER A 380 -1.43 -6.18 -14.49
C SER A 380 -0.21 -7.08 -14.70
N ALA A 381 -0.33 -8.12 -15.53
CA ALA A 381 0.79 -9.01 -15.85
C ALA A 381 1.87 -8.28 -16.66
N GLY A 382 1.46 -7.47 -17.64
CA GLY A 382 2.39 -6.68 -18.46
C GLY A 382 3.12 -5.60 -17.67
N GLN A 383 2.42 -4.88 -16.79
CA GLN A 383 3.03 -3.87 -15.91
C GLN A 383 4.03 -4.51 -14.94
N ALA A 384 3.71 -5.70 -14.40
CA ALA A 384 4.64 -6.46 -13.58
C ALA A 384 5.89 -6.89 -14.39
N ALA A 385 5.72 -7.32 -15.64
CA ALA A 385 6.84 -7.70 -16.49
C ALA A 385 7.80 -6.53 -16.74
N VAL A 386 7.27 -5.35 -17.08
CA VAL A 386 8.05 -4.11 -17.25
C VAL A 386 8.74 -3.67 -15.97
N PHE A 387 8.12 -3.91 -14.81
CA PHE A 387 8.74 -3.60 -13.53
C PHE A 387 9.90 -4.56 -13.23
N PHE A 388 9.67 -5.87 -13.34
CA PHE A 388 10.69 -6.88 -13.07
C PHE A 388 11.85 -6.87 -14.06
N SER A 389 11.64 -6.44 -15.30
CA SER A 389 12.72 -6.36 -16.29
C SER A 389 13.88 -5.44 -15.89
N ARG A 390 13.64 -4.53 -14.94
CA ARG A 390 14.65 -3.64 -14.35
C ARG A 390 15.47 -4.30 -13.24
N HIS A 391 15.02 -5.43 -12.72
CA HIS A 391 15.58 -6.12 -11.56
C HIS A 391 16.13 -7.52 -11.92
N ALA A 392 15.34 -8.30 -12.66
CA ALA A 392 15.65 -9.67 -13.08
C ALA A 392 16.61 -9.73 -14.27
N SER A 393 17.29 -10.86 -14.45
CA SER A 393 18.08 -11.08 -15.68
C SER A 393 17.15 -11.22 -16.88
N ASP A 394 16.10 -12.03 -16.71
CA ASP A 394 15.10 -12.36 -17.72
C ASP A 394 13.72 -12.42 -17.09
N VAL A 395 12.71 -12.05 -17.88
CA VAL A 395 11.30 -12.15 -17.51
C VAL A 395 10.55 -12.90 -18.58
N THR A 396 9.79 -13.93 -18.22
CA THR A 396 8.95 -14.68 -19.16
C THR A 396 7.48 -14.60 -18.80
N ILE A 397 6.66 -14.06 -19.69
CA ILE A 397 5.21 -13.99 -19.56
C ILE A 397 4.59 -15.25 -20.19
N LEU A 398 3.87 -16.02 -19.38
CA LEU A 398 3.14 -17.23 -19.76
C LEU A 398 1.67 -16.89 -19.96
N VAL A 399 1.19 -17.06 -21.20
CA VAL A 399 -0.17 -16.71 -21.61
C VAL A 399 -0.85 -17.94 -22.20
N ARG A 400 -2.02 -18.29 -21.68
CA ARG A 400 -2.83 -19.42 -22.20
C ARG A 400 -3.48 -19.14 -23.56
N GLY A 401 -3.69 -17.87 -23.88
CA GLY A 401 -4.27 -17.41 -25.14
C GLY A 401 -3.25 -17.33 -26.27
N GLU A 402 -3.72 -16.95 -27.46
CA GLU A 402 -2.91 -16.84 -28.67
C GLU A 402 -2.01 -15.60 -28.71
N SER A 403 -2.38 -14.53 -27.98
CA SER A 403 -1.63 -13.28 -27.93
C SER A 403 -1.96 -12.48 -26.65
N LEU A 404 -1.21 -11.40 -26.43
CA LEU A 404 -1.53 -10.40 -25.39
C LEU A 404 -2.68 -9.46 -25.82
N GLU A 405 -2.97 -9.37 -27.12
CA GLU A 405 -3.89 -8.38 -27.70
C GLU A 405 -5.34 -8.56 -27.24
N ALA A 406 -5.71 -9.77 -26.82
CA ALA A 406 -7.07 -10.06 -26.38
C ALA A 406 -7.48 -9.27 -25.12
N SER A 407 -6.54 -8.93 -24.23
CA SER A 407 -6.85 -8.28 -22.95
C SER A 407 -5.85 -7.24 -22.46
N MET A 408 -4.68 -7.13 -23.10
CA MET A 408 -3.67 -6.14 -22.75
C MET A 408 -3.80 -4.88 -23.62
N SER A 409 -3.58 -3.70 -23.03
CA SER A 409 -3.61 -2.42 -23.72
C SER A 409 -2.45 -2.30 -24.72
N HIS A 410 -2.73 -1.73 -25.89
CA HIS A 410 -1.79 -1.64 -27.01
C HIS A 410 -0.44 -1.00 -26.65
N TYR A 411 -0.45 0.13 -25.93
CA TYR A 411 0.79 0.81 -25.51
C TYR A 411 1.71 -0.10 -24.69
N LEU A 412 1.13 -0.98 -23.86
CA LEU A 412 1.88 -1.87 -22.98
C LEU A 412 2.45 -3.04 -23.75
N ILE A 413 1.74 -3.51 -24.79
CA ILE A 413 2.25 -4.53 -25.71
C ILE A 413 3.46 -3.97 -26.48
N GLU A 414 3.38 -2.74 -26.99
CA GLU A 414 4.51 -2.07 -27.66
C GLU A 414 5.69 -1.87 -26.71
N GLN A 415 5.42 -1.44 -25.47
CA GLN A 415 6.45 -1.28 -24.45
C GLN A 415 7.14 -2.60 -24.11
N ILE A 416 6.41 -3.70 -23.95
CA ILE A 416 6.96 -5.04 -23.71
C ILE A 416 7.83 -5.48 -24.89
N ALA A 417 7.37 -5.28 -26.12
CA ALA A 417 8.12 -5.64 -27.32
C ALA A 417 9.43 -4.86 -27.47
N GLY A 418 9.53 -3.67 -26.86
CA GLY A 418 10.74 -2.84 -26.86
C GLY A 418 11.78 -3.18 -25.78
N ILE A 419 11.53 -4.18 -24.91
CA ILE A 419 12.43 -4.54 -23.80
C ILE A 419 13.04 -5.92 -24.08
N GLU A 420 14.36 -5.97 -24.28
CA GLU A 420 15.07 -7.16 -24.76
C GLU A 420 15.00 -8.38 -23.84
N ASN A 421 14.93 -8.17 -22.51
CA ASN A 421 14.90 -9.26 -21.53
C ASN A 421 13.48 -9.68 -21.11
N ILE A 422 12.45 -9.26 -21.84
CA ILE A 422 11.08 -9.77 -21.66
C ILE A 422 10.72 -10.70 -22.82
N HIS A 423 10.34 -11.92 -22.47
CA HIS A 423 9.91 -12.97 -23.41
C HIS A 423 8.44 -13.29 -23.20
N VAL A 424 7.70 -13.50 -24.29
CA VAL A 424 6.27 -13.87 -24.23
C VAL A 424 6.09 -15.29 -24.79
N ARG A 425 5.55 -16.21 -23.98
CA ARG A 425 5.16 -17.56 -24.40
C ARG A 425 3.64 -17.67 -24.41
N THR A 426 3.07 -17.72 -25.61
CA THR A 426 1.64 -17.93 -25.84
C THR A 426 1.29 -19.42 -25.77
N HIS A 427 0.01 -19.75 -25.71
CA HIS A 427 -0.50 -21.12 -25.55
C HIS A 427 0.16 -21.94 -24.42
N THR A 428 0.72 -21.27 -23.42
CA THR A 428 1.54 -21.89 -22.39
C THR A 428 0.86 -21.76 -21.02
N THR A 429 0.83 -22.87 -20.28
CA THR A 429 0.25 -22.95 -18.93
C THR A 429 1.22 -23.62 -17.97
N VAL A 430 1.19 -23.25 -16.69
CA VAL A 430 1.90 -23.98 -15.64
C VAL A 430 1.08 -25.21 -15.24
N LYS A 431 1.69 -26.39 -15.28
CA LYS A 431 1.07 -27.65 -14.85
C LYS A 431 1.46 -28.04 -13.43
N GLN A 432 2.70 -27.78 -13.05
CA GLN A 432 3.23 -28.14 -11.75
C GLN A 432 4.37 -27.19 -11.37
N ALA A 433 4.44 -26.87 -10.08
CA ALA A 433 5.57 -26.21 -9.45
C ALA A 433 6.33 -27.23 -8.59
N HIS A 434 7.65 -27.19 -8.64
CA HIS A 434 8.53 -28.16 -7.98
C HIS A 434 9.54 -27.44 -7.09
N GLY A 435 9.87 -28.10 -5.98
CA GLY A 435 11.05 -27.82 -5.18
C GLY A 435 10.89 -28.32 -3.75
N ASP A 436 11.98 -28.36 -3.01
CA ASP A 436 12.01 -28.76 -1.60
C ASP A 436 12.14 -27.52 -0.71
N GLY A 437 11.09 -27.23 0.04
CA GLY A 437 10.98 -26.03 0.87
C GLY A 437 10.72 -24.72 0.10
N HIS A 438 11.12 -24.60 -1.16
CA HIS A 438 10.96 -23.42 -2.02
C HIS A 438 10.81 -23.78 -3.49
N LEU A 439 10.40 -22.84 -4.34
CA LEU A 439 10.31 -23.04 -5.78
C LEU A 439 11.70 -23.17 -6.40
N GLU A 440 11.89 -24.22 -7.19
CA GLU A 440 13.14 -24.47 -7.93
C GLU A 440 12.87 -24.64 -9.43
N ARG A 441 11.72 -25.22 -9.81
CA ARG A 441 11.38 -25.54 -11.20
C ARG A 441 9.89 -25.43 -11.47
N LEU A 442 9.54 -25.18 -12.73
CA LEU A 442 8.17 -25.24 -13.24
C LEU A 442 8.07 -26.27 -14.36
N THR A 443 7.00 -27.06 -14.36
CA THR A 443 6.57 -27.78 -15.56
C THR A 443 5.56 -26.93 -16.31
N LEU A 444 5.96 -26.48 -17.49
CA LEU A 444 5.14 -25.76 -18.44
C LEU A 444 4.49 -26.74 -19.42
N CYS A 445 3.32 -26.38 -19.92
CA CYS A 445 2.62 -27.10 -20.98
C CYS A 445 2.24 -26.12 -22.08
N GLU A 446 2.79 -26.34 -23.27
CA GLU A 446 2.54 -25.59 -24.49
C GLU A 446 1.91 -26.54 -25.52
N ASN A 447 0.65 -26.29 -25.90
CA ASN A 447 -0.09 -27.13 -26.87
C ASN A 447 -0.08 -28.64 -26.54
N GLY A 448 -0.07 -29.00 -25.26
CA GLY A 448 -0.03 -30.40 -24.79
C GLY A 448 1.37 -31.00 -24.67
N VAL A 449 2.41 -30.29 -25.13
CA VAL A 449 3.82 -30.66 -24.94
C VAL A 449 4.31 -30.06 -23.63
N THR A 450 4.96 -30.87 -22.79
CA THR A 450 5.48 -30.42 -21.50
C THR A 450 6.97 -30.18 -21.54
N GLU A 451 7.41 -29.16 -20.81
CA GLU A 451 8.80 -28.75 -20.65
C GLU A 451 9.03 -28.39 -19.19
N THR A 452 10.23 -28.65 -18.66
CA THR A 452 10.60 -28.20 -17.32
C THR A 452 11.64 -27.09 -17.42
N VAL A 453 11.43 -26.01 -16.68
CA VAL A 453 12.31 -24.84 -16.62
C VAL A 453 12.76 -24.58 -15.19
N ASP A 454 13.99 -24.13 -15.00
CA ASP A 454 14.54 -23.75 -13.70
C ASP A 454 14.16 -22.31 -13.36
N THR A 455 13.61 -22.08 -12.16
CA THR A 455 13.29 -20.74 -11.66
C THR A 455 12.97 -20.77 -10.18
N GLY A 456 13.44 -19.74 -9.45
CA GLY A 456 13.03 -19.49 -8.06
C GLY A 456 11.79 -18.62 -7.91
N HIS A 457 11.25 -18.07 -9.01
CA HIS A 457 10.26 -16.99 -8.95
C HIS A 457 9.12 -17.12 -9.98
N LEU A 458 7.90 -17.28 -9.47
CA LEU A 458 6.65 -17.28 -10.24
C LEU A 458 5.68 -16.24 -9.68
N PHE A 459 5.21 -15.31 -10.51
CA PHE A 459 4.21 -14.31 -10.16
C PHE A 459 2.91 -14.51 -10.94
N ILE A 460 1.78 -14.58 -10.25
CA ILE A 460 0.49 -14.98 -10.83
C ILE A 460 -0.49 -13.80 -10.91
N PHE A 461 -1.02 -13.56 -12.12
CA PHE A 461 -1.93 -12.46 -12.49
C PHE A 461 -3.11 -12.96 -13.36
N ILE A 462 -3.84 -13.98 -12.91
CA ILE A 462 -4.92 -14.66 -13.67
C ILE A 462 -6.34 -14.17 -13.35
N GLY A 463 -6.48 -12.90 -12.98
CA GLY A 463 -7.75 -12.30 -12.60
C GLY A 463 -8.10 -12.53 -11.13
N ALA A 464 -9.29 -12.07 -10.74
CA ALA A 464 -9.67 -11.96 -9.33
C ALA A 464 -11.01 -12.64 -8.99
N ALA A 465 -11.18 -12.99 -7.72
CA ALA A 465 -12.37 -13.58 -7.11
C ALA A 465 -12.72 -12.81 -5.82
N PRO A 466 -14.01 -12.55 -5.56
CA PRO A 466 -14.46 -11.80 -4.38
C PRO A 466 -14.27 -12.62 -3.11
N ARG A 467 -14.00 -11.95 -1.98
CA ARG A 467 -13.93 -12.59 -0.65
C ARG A 467 -15.29 -12.55 0.04
N THR A 468 -16.19 -13.44 -0.35
CA THR A 468 -17.59 -13.46 0.09
C THR A 468 -17.99 -14.76 0.81
N ASP A 469 -17.06 -15.70 1.02
CA ASP A 469 -17.34 -17.00 1.65
C ASP A 469 -17.83 -16.89 3.09
N TRP A 470 -17.40 -15.85 3.81
CA TRP A 470 -17.82 -15.58 5.18
C TRP A 470 -19.22 -14.93 5.27
N LEU A 471 -19.77 -14.48 4.13
CA LEU A 471 -21.11 -13.92 4.09
C LEU A 471 -22.12 -15.08 4.13
N GLY A 472 -22.97 -15.11 5.14
CA GLY A 472 -24.05 -16.11 5.24
C GLY A 472 -25.07 -16.00 4.11
N ASP A 473 -25.90 -17.02 3.91
CA ASP A 473 -26.82 -17.17 2.77
C ASP A 473 -27.81 -16.01 2.58
N GLY A 474 -28.02 -15.17 3.60
CA GLY A 474 -28.86 -13.97 3.53
C GLY A 474 -28.33 -12.88 2.60
N ILE A 475 -27.05 -12.92 2.22
CA ILE A 475 -26.47 -11.99 1.22
C ILE A 475 -26.41 -12.68 -0.15
N HIS A 476 -27.21 -12.17 -1.08
CA HIS A 476 -27.33 -12.71 -2.43
C HIS A 476 -26.05 -12.46 -3.25
N ARG A 477 -25.62 -13.49 -3.97
CA ARG A 477 -24.41 -13.49 -4.81
C ARG A 477 -24.75 -13.98 -6.22
N ASP A 478 -24.00 -13.53 -7.21
CA ASP A 478 -24.07 -14.06 -8.57
C ASP A 478 -23.34 -15.41 -8.71
N ASP A 479 -23.43 -16.03 -9.89
CA ASP A 479 -22.76 -17.31 -10.21
C ASP A 479 -21.22 -17.25 -10.13
N HIS A 480 -20.65 -16.05 -9.96
CA HIS A 480 -19.22 -15.82 -9.81
C HIS A 480 -18.83 -15.41 -8.38
N GLY A 481 -19.79 -15.42 -7.44
CA GLY A 481 -19.60 -15.13 -6.03
C GLY A 481 -19.60 -13.65 -5.67
N PHE A 482 -19.86 -12.73 -6.61
CA PHE A 482 -19.91 -11.29 -6.32
C PHE A 482 -21.26 -10.92 -5.72
N VAL A 483 -21.29 -9.93 -4.83
CA VAL A 483 -22.53 -9.54 -4.14
C VAL A 483 -23.42 -8.73 -5.07
N CYS A 484 -24.68 -9.15 -5.21
CA CYS A 484 -25.69 -8.41 -5.97
C CYS A 484 -26.25 -7.25 -5.14
N THR A 485 -26.58 -6.13 -5.79
CA THR A 485 -27.12 -4.94 -5.13
C THR A 485 -28.26 -4.31 -5.91
N GLY A 486 -29.10 -3.53 -5.22
CA GLY A 486 -30.03 -2.61 -5.85
C GLY A 486 -30.93 -3.29 -6.88
N PRO A 487 -31.03 -2.75 -8.12
CA PRO A 487 -31.86 -3.31 -9.18
C PRO A 487 -31.56 -4.77 -9.52
N ASP A 488 -30.32 -5.23 -9.35
CA ASP A 488 -29.91 -6.61 -9.68
C ASP A 488 -30.49 -7.65 -8.71
N LEU A 489 -31.09 -7.20 -7.60
CA LEU A 489 -31.81 -8.05 -6.64
C LEU A 489 -33.30 -8.22 -7.00
N LEU A 490 -33.82 -7.47 -7.98
CA LEU A 490 -35.24 -7.51 -8.34
C LEU A 490 -35.53 -8.60 -9.37
N ALA A 491 -35.84 -9.80 -8.89
CA ALA A 491 -36.25 -10.91 -9.75
C ALA A 491 -37.74 -10.74 -10.15
N GLY A 492 -38.01 -10.40 -11.42
CA GLY A 492 -39.38 -10.24 -11.92
C GLY A 492 -40.16 -9.09 -11.26
N GLY A 493 -39.45 -8.05 -10.78
CA GLY A 493 -40.03 -6.91 -10.05
C GLY A 493 -40.35 -7.19 -8.59
N GLN A 494 -39.98 -8.36 -8.06
CA GLN A 494 -40.13 -8.69 -6.64
C GLN A 494 -38.85 -8.41 -5.87
N ARG A 495 -38.99 -7.90 -4.65
CA ARG A 495 -37.88 -7.65 -3.71
C ARG A 495 -37.26 -8.98 -3.24
N PRO A 496 -35.98 -8.99 -2.83
CA PRO A 496 -35.33 -10.21 -2.35
C PRO A 496 -36.07 -10.83 -1.15
N ALA A 497 -35.96 -12.14 -1.01
CA ALA A 497 -36.58 -12.85 0.11
C ALA A 497 -36.07 -12.31 1.45
N GLY A 498 -36.98 -12.06 2.40
CA GLY A 498 -36.64 -11.50 3.71
C GLY A 498 -36.47 -9.97 3.74
N TRP A 499 -36.71 -9.28 2.62
CA TRP A 499 -36.68 -7.82 2.58
C TRP A 499 -37.80 -7.19 3.42
N SER A 500 -37.44 -6.40 4.43
CA SER A 500 -38.37 -5.91 5.45
C SER A 500 -38.91 -4.50 5.23
N LEU A 501 -38.40 -3.76 4.24
CA LEU A 501 -38.75 -2.35 4.04
C LEU A 501 -39.76 -2.17 2.90
N ASP A 502 -40.61 -1.14 3.02
CA ASP A 502 -41.58 -0.77 1.98
C ASP A 502 -40.98 0.15 0.89
N ARG A 503 -39.80 -0.24 0.42
CA ARG A 503 -39.10 0.35 -0.72
C ARG A 503 -38.21 -0.69 -1.37
N ASP A 504 -37.80 -0.44 -2.59
CA ASP A 504 -36.81 -1.30 -3.23
C ASP A 504 -35.41 -1.05 -2.65
N PRO A 505 -34.47 -2.00 -2.78
CA PRO A 505 -33.09 -1.79 -2.35
C PRO A 505 -32.47 -0.59 -3.07
N TYR A 506 -31.73 0.25 -2.32
CA TYR A 506 -30.94 1.31 -2.93
C TYR A 506 -29.86 0.73 -3.86
N TYR A 507 -29.33 1.55 -4.77
CA TYR A 507 -28.44 1.07 -5.85
C TYR A 507 -27.25 0.23 -5.37
N LEU A 508 -26.66 0.58 -4.22
CA LEU A 508 -25.55 -0.16 -3.61
C LEU A 508 -25.97 -1.01 -2.41
N GLU A 509 -27.27 -1.13 -2.12
CA GLU A 509 -27.76 -1.91 -0.99
C GLU A 509 -27.86 -3.38 -1.36
N SER A 510 -27.39 -4.25 -0.46
CA SER A 510 -27.45 -5.71 -0.60
C SER A 510 -28.88 -6.24 -0.37
N SER A 511 -29.04 -7.56 -0.30
CA SER A 511 -30.32 -8.19 0.08
C SER A 511 -30.68 -8.02 1.56
N ILE A 512 -29.82 -7.40 2.37
CA ILE A 512 -30.10 -7.03 3.76
C ILE A 512 -30.20 -5.50 3.87
N PRO A 513 -31.33 -4.93 4.33
CA PRO A 513 -31.46 -3.49 4.51
C PRO A 513 -30.36 -2.90 5.38
N GLY A 514 -29.84 -1.72 5.06
CA GLY A 514 -28.75 -1.08 5.82
C GLY A 514 -27.37 -1.73 5.66
N VAL A 515 -27.24 -2.76 4.81
CA VAL A 515 -25.95 -3.32 4.38
C VAL A 515 -25.73 -2.93 2.93
N PHE A 516 -24.74 -2.08 2.70
CA PHE A 516 -24.33 -1.59 1.40
C PHE A 516 -23.06 -2.26 0.91
N VAL A 517 -22.78 -2.20 -0.38
CA VAL A 517 -21.64 -2.87 -1.02
C VAL A 517 -20.98 -1.91 -2.01
N ALA A 518 -19.66 -1.78 -1.92
CA ALA A 518 -18.90 -0.87 -2.77
C ALA A 518 -17.58 -1.50 -3.26
N GLY A 519 -17.20 -1.14 -4.49
CA GLY A 519 -15.96 -1.59 -5.11
C GLY A 519 -16.03 -3.02 -5.65
N ASP A 520 -14.88 -3.62 -5.85
CA ASP A 520 -14.72 -4.82 -6.68
C ASP A 520 -15.45 -6.07 -6.16
N VAL A 521 -15.89 -6.09 -4.89
CA VAL A 521 -16.71 -7.20 -4.34
C VAL A 521 -18.14 -7.20 -4.90
N ARG A 522 -18.61 -6.06 -5.41
CA ARG A 522 -19.94 -5.89 -6.00
C ARG A 522 -19.99 -6.48 -7.40
N SER A 523 -21.10 -7.17 -7.71
CA SER A 523 -21.36 -7.67 -9.05
C SER A 523 -21.42 -6.53 -10.05
N GLN A 524 -20.89 -6.77 -11.26
CA GLN A 524 -20.85 -5.80 -12.35
C GLN A 524 -20.19 -4.44 -12.02
N SER A 525 -19.34 -4.39 -10.98
CA SER A 525 -18.52 -3.21 -10.71
C SER A 525 -17.54 -2.92 -11.84
N VAL A 526 -17.14 -1.65 -11.97
CA VAL A 526 -16.23 -1.18 -13.04
C VAL A 526 -14.79 -1.68 -12.83
N LYS A 527 -14.44 -2.16 -11.62
CA LYS A 527 -13.11 -2.70 -11.25
C LYS A 527 -11.98 -1.71 -11.52
N ARG A 528 -12.18 -0.46 -11.11
CA ARG A 528 -11.23 0.65 -11.24
C ARG A 528 -11.12 1.41 -9.94
N VAL A 529 -9.91 1.85 -9.60
CA VAL A 529 -9.64 2.56 -8.34
C VAL A 529 -10.52 3.80 -8.17
N ALA A 530 -10.63 4.66 -9.20
CA ALA A 530 -11.48 5.85 -9.15
C ALA A 530 -12.97 5.51 -8.96
N SER A 531 -13.46 4.47 -9.64
CA SER A 531 -14.85 4.00 -9.48
C SER A 531 -15.08 3.43 -8.08
N ALA A 532 -14.13 2.66 -7.54
CA ALA A 532 -14.23 2.09 -6.20
C ALA A 532 -14.32 3.19 -5.14
N VAL A 533 -13.46 4.21 -5.22
CA VAL A 533 -13.52 5.40 -4.34
C VAL A 533 -14.87 6.10 -4.46
N GLY A 534 -15.35 6.30 -5.70
CA GLY A 534 -16.65 6.92 -5.96
C GLY A 534 -17.84 6.12 -5.41
N GLU A 535 -17.84 4.79 -5.57
CA GLU A 535 -18.87 3.92 -4.98
C GLU A 535 -18.83 3.96 -3.45
N GLY A 536 -17.64 3.99 -2.85
CA GLY A 536 -17.48 4.14 -1.39
C GLY A 536 -18.11 5.42 -0.87
N ALA A 537 -17.84 6.55 -1.52
CA ALA A 537 -18.46 7.84 -1.18
C ALA A 537 -19.98 7.84 -1.41
N MET A 538 -20.43 7.30 -2.55
CA MET A 538 -21.85 7.19 -2.89
C MET A 538 -22.62 6.33 -1.88
N ALA A 539 -22.00 5.25 -1.38
CA ALA A 539 -22.61 4.39 -0.36
C ALA A 539 -22.92 5.16 0.93
N VAL A 540 -22.08 6.12 1.33
CA VAL A 540 -22.32 6.96 2.52
C VAL A 540 -23.57 7.84 2.35
N THR A 541 -23.79 8.42 1.18
CA THR A 541 -25.03 9.16 0.91
C THR A 541 -26.27 8.26 1.03
N LEU A 542 -26.17 7.00 0.60
CA LEU A 542 -27.26 6.03 0.73
C LEU A 542 -27.45 5.57 2.18
N VAL A 543 -26.36 5.46 2.95
CA VAL A 543 -26.39 5.23 4.39
C VAL A 543 -27.19 6.32 5.08
N HIS A 544 -26.91 7.60 4.81
CA HIS A 544 -27.69 8.71 5.41
C HIS A 544 -29.19 8.60 5.13
N ARG A 545 -29.59 8.31 3.88
CA ARG A 545 -31.00 8.10 3.53
C ARG A 545 -31.62 6.93 4.29
N TYR A 546 -30.89 5.83 4.42
CA TYR A 546 -31.35 4.69 5.20
C TYR A 546 -31.55 5.05 6.67
N LEU A 547 -30.61 5.80 7.26
CA LEU A 547 -30.68 6.23 8.66
C LEU A 547 -31.81 7.23 8.93
N GLU A 548 -32.15 8.09 7.98
CA GLU A 548 -33.30 9.01 8.09
C GLU A 548 -34.65 8.27 8.12
N GLU A 549 -34.71 7.05 7.60
CA GLU A 549 -35.91 6.20 7.56
C GLU A 549 -36.04 5.25 8.76
N GLN A 550 -35.02 5.16 9.64
CA GLN A 550 -35.06 4.35 10.86
C GLN A 550 -35.63 5.13 12.05
#